data_AF-A0A0M0T7I6-F1
#
_entry.id   AF-A0A0M0T7I6-F1
#
_cell.length_a   1.000
_cell.length_b   1.000
_cell.length_c   1.000
_cell.angle_alpha   90.00
_cell.angle_beta   90.00
_cell.angle_gamma   90.00
#
_symmetry.space_group_name_H-M   'P 1'
#
loop_
_entity.id
_entity.type
_entity.pdbx_description
1 polymer ?
#
loop_
_entity_poly.entity_id
_entity_poly.type
_entity_poly.pdbx_seq_one_letter_code
_entity_poly.pdbx_strand_id
1 'polypeptide(L)'
;MNNARNDWHQADIIAAIRKQGTTLAALSRDSGLSSSTLANALSRQWPKGEWIIANYLGIHPSEIWPSRYFDKNGQLIERTLYKKSQIHNPEISIERYFRKIEM
;
A
#
# COMPACT_ATOMS: atom_id res chain seq x y z
N MET A 1 -15.25 -23.00 -8.50
CA MET A 1 -14.01 -22.41 -9.03
C MET A 1 -13.49 -21.45 -7.98
N ASN A 2 -12.47 -21.85 -7.21
CA ASN A 2 -11.91 -21.04 -6.14
C ASN A 2 -11.02 -19.95 -6.78
N ASN A 3 -11.62 -18.83 -7.18
CA ASN A 3 -10.89 -17.62 -7.60
C ASN A 3 -10.31 -16.94 -6.36
N ALA A 4 -9.42 -17.62 -5.65
CA ALA A 4 -8.49 -16.96 -4.74
C ALA A 4 -7.61 -16.08 -5.63
N ARG A 5 -7.95 -14.80 -5.75
CA ARG A 5 -7.07 -13.81 -6.37
C ARG A 5 -5.78 -13.86 -5.54
N ASN A 6 -4.71 -14.34 -6.15
CA ASN A 6 -3.43 -14.51 -5.46
C ASN A 6 -2.70 -13.17 -5.40
N ASP A 7 -2.03 -12.92 -4.28
CA ASP A 7 -1.11 -11.80 -4.15
C ASP A 7 -0.02 -11.90 -5.23
N TRP A 8 0.41 -10.75 -5.73
CA TRP A 8 1.55 -10.69 -6.65
C TRP A 8 2.78 -11.27 -5.98
N HIS A 9 3.61 -11.94 -6.79
CA HIS A 9 4.90 -12.37 -6.30
C HIS A 9 5.79 -11.14 -6.02
N GLN A 10 6.63 -11.21 -4.99
CA GLN A 10 7.49 -10.09 -4.60
C GLN A 10 8.39 -9.63 -5.76
N ALA A 11 8.88 -10.57 -6.57
CA ALA A 11 9.68 -10.27 -7.75
C ALA A 11 8.90 -9.50 -8.82
N ASP A 12 7.60 -9.76 -8.99
CA ASP A 12 6.76 -9.06 -9.96
C ASP A 12 6.51 -7.61 -9.53
N ILE A 13 6.30 -7.39 -8.23
CA ILE A 13 6.19 -6.04 -7.66
C ILE A 13 7.50 -5.26 -7.90
N ILE A 14 8.65 -5.87 -7.60
CA ILE A 14 9.96 -5.25 -7.82
C ILE A 14 10.19 -4.98 -9.31
N ALA A 15 9.82 -5.91 -10.18
CA ALA A 15 9.95 -5.77 -11.62
C ALA A 15 9.06 -4.64 -12.15
N ALA A 16 7.81 -4.52 -11.67
CA ALA A 16 6.90 -3.44 -12.04
C ALA A 16 7.46 -2.07 -11.62
N ILE A 17 7.98 -1.96 -10.40
CA ILE A 17 8.63 -0.72 -9.91
C ILE A 17 9.83 -0.37 -10.79
N ARG A 18 10.65 -1.36 -11.17
CA ARG A 18 11.81 -1.14 -12.06
C ARG A 18 11.41 -0.76 -13.47
N LYS A 19 10.32 -1.30 -14.00
CA LYS A 19 9.78 -0.94 -15.31
C LYS A 19 9.30 0.52 -15.36
N GLN A 20 8.85 1.06 -14.22
CA GLN A 20 8.54 2.49 -14.06
C GLN A 20 9.79 3.38 -13.88
N GLY A 21 10.98 2.78 -13.86
CA GLY A 21 12.25 3.51 -13.83
C GLY A 21 12.83 3.80 -12.44
N THR A 22 12.24 3.27 -11.36
CA THR A 22 12.77 3.45 -10.00
C THR A 22 13.18 2.13 -9.34
N THR A 23 13.67 2.23 -8.11
CA THR A 23 13.91 1.09 -7.23
C THR A 23 13.09 1.22 -5.96
N LEU A 24 12.79 0.10 -5.31
CA LEU A 24 12.07 0.11 -4.02
C LEU A 24 12.79 0.97 -2.97
N ALA A 25 14.13 0.97 -2.97
CA ALA A 25 14.93 1.79 -2.07
C ALA A 25 14.87 3.29 -2.40
N ALA A 26 14.76 3.66 -3.68
CA ALA A 26 14.50 5.04 -4.10
C ALA A 26 13.10 5.47 -3.67
N LEU A 27 12.08 4.66 -3.98
CA LEU A 27 10.70 4.91 -3.57
C LEU A 27 10.55 5.06 -2.03
N SER A 28 11.31 4.27 -1.26
CA SER A 28 11.36 4.41 0.20
C SER A 28 11.87 5.78 0.63
N ARG A 29 12.96 6.26 0.02
CA ARG A 29 13.55 7.58 0.30
C ARG A 29 12.62 8.71 -0.12
N ASP A 30 12.01 8.60 -1.28
CA ASP A 30 11.04 9.57 -1.80
C ASP A 30 9.81 9.68 -0.89
N SER A 31 9.49 8.60 -0.15
CA SER A 31 8.42 8.56 0.84
C SER A 31 8.84 8.98 2.26
N GLY A 32 10.08 9.48 2.44
CA GLY A 32 10.62 9.88 3.74
C GLY A 32 10.95 8.72 4.69
N LEU A 33 11.14 7.51 4.16
CA LEU A 33 11.46 6.30 4.92
C LEU A 33 12.92 5.88 4.72
N SER A 34 13.47 5.08 5.64
CA SER A 34 14.80 4.48 5.40
C SER A 34 14.76 3.54 4.19
N SER A 35 15.85 3.41 3.44
CA SER A 35 15.92 2.65 2.19
C SER A 35 15.41 1.20 2.28
N SER A 36 15.46 0.57 3.47
CA SER A 36 15.01 -0.80 3.71
C SER A 36 13.58 -0.89 4.26
N THR A 37 12.99 0.21 4.74
CA THR A 37 11.69 0.16 5.41
C THR A 37 10.57 -0.29 4.47
N LEU A 38 10.57 0.20 3.22
CA LEU A 38 9.54 -0.16 2.24
C LEU A 38 9.58 -1.64 1.83
N ALA A 39 10.74 -2.31 1.93
CA ALA A 39 10.86 -3.74 1.67
C ALA A 39 10.01 -4.59 2.63
N ASN A 40 9.70 -4.10 3.82
CA ASN A 40 8.84 -4.79 4.77
C ASN A 40 7.42 -5.00 4.22
N ALA A 41 6.92 -4.11 3.35
CA ALA A 41 5.59 -4.22 2.74
C ALA A 41 5.44 -5.45 1.84
N LEU A 42 6.56 -5.98 1.30
CA LEU A 42 6.54 -7.16 0.43
C LEU A 42 6.21 -8.45 1.20
N SER A 43 6.51 -8.50 2.50
CA SER A 43 6.33 -9.70 3.33
C SER A 43 5.27 -9.51 4.42
N ARG A 44 5.20 -8.33 5.05
CA ARG A 44 4.31 -8.04 6.17
C ARG A 44 3.08 -7.27 5.72
N GLN A 45 1.96 -7.46 6.43
CA GLN A 45 0.74 -6.69 6.23
C GLN A 45 0.96 -5.28 6.77
N TRP A 46 1.36 -4.38 5.87
CA TRP A 46 1.67 -3.00 6.22
C TRP A 46 0.93 -2.05 5.28
N PRO A 47 -0.33 -1.69 5.61
CA PRO A 47 -1.19 -0.95 4.71
C PRO A 47 -0.55 0.35 4.20
N LYS A 48 0.24 1.07 5.03
CA LYS A 48 0.92 2.30 4.58
C LYS A 48 1.95 2.04 3.48
N GLY A 49 2.77 1.01 3.64
CA GLY A 49 3.77 0.65 2.62
C GLY A 49 3.13 0.07 1.36
N GLU A 50 2.07 -0.73 1.53
CA GLU A 50 1.27 -1.27 0.42
C GLU A 50 0.67 -0.12 -0.42
N TRP A 51 0.10 0.90 0.22
CA TRP A 51 -0.42 2.10 -0.46
C TRP A 51 0.66 2.91 -1.16
N ILE A 52 1.86 3.08 -0.57
CA ILE A 52 2.98 3.77 -1.23
C ILE A 52 3.34 3.07 -2.55
N ILE A 53 3.47 1.74 -2.51
CA ILE A 53 3.80 0.93 -3.70
C ILE A 53 2.68 1.00 -4.73
N ALA A 54 1.43 0.82 -4.30
CA ALA A 54 0.27 0.80 -5.18
C ALA A 54 0.06 2.16 -5.86
N ASN A 55 0.17 3.26 -5.11
CA ASN A 55 0.11 4.62 -5.65
C ASN A 55 1.21 4.87 -6.68
N TYR A 56 2.44 4.42 -6.42
CA TYR A 56 3.54 4.55 -7.39
C TYR A 56 3.27 3.77 -8.68
N LEU A 57 2.61 2.62 -8.59
CA LEU A 57 2.22 1.81 -9.75
C LEU A 57 0.90 2.27 -10.39
N GLY A 58 0.19 3.25 -9.81
CA GLY A 58 -1.07 3.77 -10.32
C GLY A 58 -2.25 2.79 -10.22
N ILE A 59 -2.18 1.79 -9.34
CA ILE A 59 -3.22 0.76 -9.15
C ILE A 59 -3.66 0.70 -7.69
N HIS A 60 -4.81 0.08 -7.43
CA HIS A 60 -5.28 -0.09 -6.04
C HIS A 60 -4.48 -1.21 -5.34
N PRO A 61 -4.14 -1.11 -4.03
CA PRO A 61 -3.38 -2.15 -3.34
C PRO A 61 -4.08 -3.52 -3.31
N SER A 62 -5.41 -3.56 -3.46
CA SER A 62 -6.15 -4.82 -3.59
C SER A 62 -5.91 -5.57 -4.91
N GLU A 63 -5.32 -4.93 -5.91
CA GLU A 63 -4.87 -5.61 -7.14
C GLU A 63 -3.54 -6.32 -6.93
N ILE A 64 -2.67 -5.77 -6.09
CA ILE A 64 -1.36 -6.34 -5.75
C ILE A 64 -1.50 -7.40 -4.65
N TRP A 65 -2.29 -7.11 -3.62
CA TRP A 65 -2.53 -8.01 -2.49
C TRP A 65 -4.02 -8.29 -2.25
N PRO A 66 -4.73 -8.91 -3.21
CA PRO A 66 -6.14 -9.27 -3.05
C PRO A 66 -6.44 -10.04 -1.77
N SER A 67 -5.56 -10.96 -1.33
CA SER A 67 -5.78 -11.75 -0.11
C SER A 67 -5.84 -10.90 1.16
N ARG A 68 -5.31 -9.67 1.10
CA ARG A 68 -5.25 -8.74 2.24
C ARG A 68 -6.43 -7.80 2.29
N TYR A 69 -7.07 -7.54 1.15
CA TYR A 69 -8.13 -6.54 0.99
C TYR A 69 -9.50 -7.14 0.69
N PHE A 70 -9.61 -8.44 0.40
CA PHE A 70 -10.89 -9.11 0.22
C PHE A 70 -11.12 -10.17 1.29
N ASP A 71 -12.34 -10.24 1.81
CA ASP A 71 -12.77 -11.34 2.68
C ASP A 71 -13.09 -12.61 1.87
N LYS A 72 -13.41 -13.69 2.58
CA LYS A 72 -13.81 -14.97 1.96
C LYS A 72 -15.08 -14.88 1.08
N ASN A 73 -15.86 -13.82 1.22
CA ASN A 73 -17.09 -13.56 0.48
C ASN A 73 -16.84 -12.59 -0.70
N GLY A 74 -15.61 -12.10 -0.90
CA GLY A 74 -15.25 -11.12 -1.93
C GLY A 74 -15.58 -9.68 -1.57
N GLN A 75 -15.94 -9.38 -0.32
CA GLN A 75 -16.19 -8.03 0.16
C GLN A 75 -14.87 -7.32 0.48
N LEU A 76 -14.77 -6.05 0.09
CA LEU A 76 -13.60 -5.21 0.36
C LEU A 76 -13.48 -4.94 1.87
N ILE A 77 -12.35 -5.30 2.45
CA ILE A 77 -11.99 -5.00 3.84
C ILE A 77 -11.28 -3.64 3.84
N GLU A 78 -11.91 -2.63 4.42
CA GLU A 78 -11.29 -1.32 4.61
C GLU A 78 -10.17 -1.42 5.67
N ARG A 79 -8.91 -1.46 5.22
CA ARG A 79 -7.75 -1.43 6.11
C ARG A 79 -7.35 0.01 6.37
N THR A 80 -7.97 0.62 7.38
CA THR A 80 -7.66 2.00 7.75
C THR A 80 -6.20 2.09 8.22
N LEU A 81 -5.47 3.10 7.74
CA LEU A 81 -4.07 3.39 8.09
C LEU A 81 -3.88 3.84 9.55
N TYR A 82 -5.00 4.00 10.28
CA TYR A 82 -5.06 4.44 11.66
C TYR A 82 -6.10 3.60 12.40
N LYS A 83 -5.75 3.07 13.58
CA LYS A 83 -6.70 2.44 14.50
C LYS A 83 -7.71 3.53 14.88
N LYS A 84 -8.99 3.37 14.54
CA LYS A 84 -10.06 4.32 14.83
C LYS A 84 -10.29 4.44 16.34
N SER A 85 -9.39 5.13 17.04
CA SER A 85 -9.64 5.64 18.39
C SER A 85 -10.39 6.96 18.23
N GLN A 86 -11.72 6.91 18.14
CA GLN A 86 -12.63 8.02 18.46
C GLN A 86 -12.24 9.40 17.90
N ILE A 87 -12.15 9.59 16.57
CA ILE A 87 -12.15 10.94 15.97
C ILE A 87 -13.23 11.00 14.90
N HIS A 88 -14.31 11.70 15.25
CA HIS A 88 -15.50 11.89 14.45
C HIS A 88 -15.33 13.14 13.56
N ASN A 89 -14.40 13.11 12.60
CA ASN A 89 -14.46 14.07 11.47
C ASN A 89 -13.66 13.57 10.24
N PRO A 90 -14.32 13.12 9.15
CA PRO A 90 -13.66 12.56 7.98
C PRO A 90 -12.83 13.58 7.18
N GLU A 91 -13.20 14.86 7.18
CA GLU A 91 -12.50 15.87 6.35
C GLU A 91 -11.09 16.21 6.86
N ILE A 92 -10.90 16.21 8.18
CA ILE A 92 -9.61 16.53 8.81
C ILE A 92 -8.56 15.45 8.52
N SER A 93 -9.00 14.21 8.26
CA SER A 93 -8.11 13.06 8.06
C SER A 93 -7.42 13.10 6.69
N ILE A 94 -8.13 13.58 5.66
CA ILE A 94 -7.64 13.68 4.28
C ILE A 94 -6.72 14.90 4.14
N GLU A 95 -7.14 16.05 4.68
CA GLU A 95 -6.35 17.29 4.69
C GLU A 95 -5.02 17.15 5.44
N ARG A 96 -5.01 16.45 6.58
CA ARG A 96 -3.78 16.16 7.32
C ARG A 96 -2.86 15.19 6.58
N TYR A 97 -3.41 14.31 5.74
CA TYR A 97 -2.63 13.37 4.93
C TYR A 97 -1.92 14.09 3.79
N PHE A 98 -2.61 14.96 3.05
CA PHE A 98 -2.00 15.74 1.97
C PHE A 98 -0.97 16.75 2.50
N ARG A 99 -1.22 17.43 3.63
CA ARG A 99 -0.23 18.33 4.25
C ARG A 99 1.07 17.67 4.70
N LYS A 100 1.09 16.35 4.93
CA LYS A 100 2.27 15.64 5.43
C LYS A 100 3.10 15.00 4.31
N ILE A 101 2.56 14.94 3.10
CA ILE A 101 3.28 14.47 1.90
C ILE A 101 3.93 15.66 1.17
N GLU A 102 3.42 16.89 1.37
CA GLU A 102 3.91 18.15 0.78
C GLU A 102 5.00 18.89 1.61
N MET A 103 5.75 18.19 2.48
CA MET A 103 6.87 18.77 3.26
C MET A 103 8.14 17.93 3.10
#